data_AF-A0A091BYX2-F1
#
_entry.id   AF-A0A091BYX2-F1
#
_cell.length_a   1.000
_cell.length_b   1.000
_cell.length_c   1.000
_cell.angle_alpha   90.00
_cell.angle_beta   90.00
_cell.angle_gamma   90.00
#
_symmetry.space_group_name_H-M   'P 1'
#
loop_
_entity.id
_entity.type
_entity.pdbx_description
1 polymer ?
#
loop_
_entity_poly.entity_id
_entity_poly.type
_entity_poly.pdbx_seq_one_letter_code
_entity_poly.pdbx_strand_id
1 'polypeptide(L)'
;MQKIAICGGSGGKFYSDALKKEADVYITGDISYHTAHDMQANGLTVIDPGHNIEAVCIKQFIEKMEEWKKEEEWDVELLPSTVNTNPFQFR
;
A
#
# COMPACT_ATOMS: atom_id res chain seq x y z
N MET A 1 -9.22 19.24 -10.25
CA MET A 1 -9.41 18.02 -9.44
C MET A 1 -8.07 17.31 -9.41
N GLN A 2 -7.57 16.87 -8.25
CA GLN A 2 -6.35 16.06 -8.17
C GLN A 2 -6.76 14.59 -8.01
N LYS A 3 -6.44 13.73 -8.98
CA LYS A 3 -6.75 12.29 -8.97
C LYS A 3 -5.53 11.52 -8.47
N ILE A 4 -5.73 10.73 -7.42
CA ILE A 4 -4.67 9.94 -6.79
C ILE A 4 -4.97 8.46 -7.05
N ALA A 5 -3.98 7.74 -7.59
CA ALA A 5 -3.98 6.29 -7.62
C ALA A 5 -3.13 5.75 -6.45
N ILE A 6 -3.56 4.64 -5.86
CA ILE A 6 -2.80 3.98 -4.78
C ILE A 6 -2.75 2.46 -5.03
N CYS A 7 -1.59 1.87 -4.79
CA CYS A 7 -1.38 0.43 -4.76
C CYS A 7 -0.36 0.12 -3.66
N GLY A 8 -0.76 -0.60 -2.63
CA GLY A 8 0.13 -1.04 -1.56
C GLY A 8 1.27 -1.92 -2.08
N GLY A 9 2.35 -2.01 -1.29
CA GLY A 9 3.49 -2.86 -1.61
C GLY A 9 4.17 -2.49 -2.92
N SER A 10 4.67 -3.49 -3.66
CA SER A 10 5.41 -3.31 -4.91
C SER A 10 4.48 -3.14 -6.12
N GLY A 11 3.86 -1.97 -6.23
CA GLY A 11 2.88 -1.66 -7.27
C GLY A 11 3.47 -1.02 -8.53
N GLY A 12 4.78 -0.81 -8.61
CA GLY A 12 5.43 -0.13 -9.74
C GLY A 12 4.99 -0.62 -11.13
N LYS A 13 4.79 -1.93 -11.33
CA LYS A 13 4.32 -2.50 -12.62
C LYS A 13 2.95 -2.02 -13.10
N PHE A 14 2.12 -1.45 -12.21
CA PHE A 14 0.77 -1.00 -12.51
C PHE A 14 0.69 0.51 -12.83
N TYR A 15 1.81 1.23 -12.88
CA TYR A 15 1.80 2.68 -13.14
C TYR A 15 1.12 3.04 -14.47
N SER A 16 1.20 2.16 -15.47
CA SER A 16 0.53 2.36 -16.76
C SER A 16 -1.00 2.40 -16.64
N ASP A 17 -1.57 1.71 -15.66
CA ASP A 17 -3.00 1.75 -15.38
C ASP A 17 -3.39 3.02 -14.61
N ALA A 18 -2.49 3.54 -13.75
CA ALA A 18 -2.66 4.86 -13.14
C ALA A 18 -2.66 5.97 -14.21
N LEU A 19 -1.76 5.88 -15.20
CA LEU A 19 -1.72 6.78 -16.36
C LEU A 19 -3.01 6.72 -17.19
N LYS A 20 -3.47 5.52 -17.57
CA LYS A 20 -4.73 5.34 -18.33
C LYS A 20 -5.94 5.90 -17.61
N LYS A 21 -5.92 5.87 -16.28
CA LYS A 21 -6.96 6.45 -15.42
C LYS A 21 -6.75 7.94 -15.16
N GLU A 22 -5.75 8.56 -15.78
CA GLU A 22 -5.41 9.98 -15.67
C GLU A 22 -5.16 10.39 -14.20
N ALA A 23 -4.39 9.58 -13.48
CA ALA A 23 -3.92 9.94 -12.14
C ALA A 23 -2.83 11.02 -12.23
N ASP A 24 -2.95 12.05 -11.39
CA ASP A 24 -1.93 13.09 -11.23
C ASP A 24 -0.76 12.60 -10.34
N VAL A 25 -1.09 11.75 -9.36
CA VAL A 25 -0.16 11.17 -8.40
C VAL A 25 -0.41 9.68 -8.25
N TYR A 26 0.66 8.88 -8.22
CA TYR A 26 0.62 7.47 -7.89
C TYR A 26 1.40 7.17 -6.61
N ILE A 27 0.73 6.54 -5.64
CA ILE A 27 1.30 6.16 -4.36
C ILE A 27 1.51 4.65 -4.33
N THR A 28 2.76 4.21 -4.22
CA THR A 28 3.11 2.78 -4.14
C THR A 28 4.52 2.60 -3.60
N GLY A 29 4.84 1.43 -3.07
CA GLY A 29 6.18 1.10 -2.56
C GLY A 29 7.08 0.44 -3.59
N ASP A 30 8.35 0.27 -3.20
CA ASP A 30 9.38 -0.49 -3.91
C ASP A 30 9.59 -0.06 -5.37
N ILE A 31 9.65 1.25 -5.60
CA ILE A 31 9.89 1.80 -6.93
C ILE A 31 11.37 1.70 -7.28
N SER A 32 11.66 0.98 -8.38
CA SER A 32 13.01 0.95 -8.93
C SER A 32 13.38 2.29 -9.58
N TYR A 33 14.67 2.58 -9.65
CA TYR A 33 15.20 3.79 -10.30
C TYR A 33 14.68 3.96 -11.74
N HIS A 34 14.67 2.89 -12.53
CA HIS A 34 14.20 2.93 -13.91
C HIS A 34 12.70 3.15 -14.01
N THR A 35 11.93 2.49 -13.14
CA THR A 35 10.47 2.69 -13.10
C THR A 35 10.12 4.14 -12.72
N ALA A 36 10.86 4.75 -11.79
CA ALA A 36 10.68 6.17 -11.46
C ALA A 36 10.95 7.08 -12.68
N HIS A 37 12.01 6.81 -13.45
CA HIS A 37 12.31 7.54 -14.69
C HIS A 37 11.20 7.38 -15.73
N ASP A 38 10.66 6.18 -15.90
CA ASP A 38 9.54 5.96 -16.82
C ASP A 38 8.29 6.75 -16.39
N MET A 39 7.95 6.76 -15.10
CA MET A 39 6.83 7.56 -14.59
C MET A 39 7.06 9.06 -14.80
N GLN A 40 8.27 9.55 -14.52
CA GLN A 40 8.66 10.94 -14.75
C GLN A 40 8.54 11.33 -16.23
N ALA A 41 9.02 10.48 -17.15
CA ALA A 41 8.93 10.71 -18.59
C ALA A 41 7.48 10.78 -19.09
N ASN A 42 6.55 10.12 -18.40
CA ASN A 42 5.12 10.15 -18.68
C ASN A 42 4.36 11.24 -17.87
N GLY A 43 5.07 12.10 -17.15
CA GLY A 43 4.46 13.18 -16.36
C GLY A 43 3.67 12.70 -15.13
N LEU A 44 3.88 11.46 -14.68
CA LEU A 44 3.24 10.92 -13.48
C LEU A 44 4.11 11.20 -12.25
N THR A 45 3.56 11.94 -11.28
CA THR A 45 4.22 12.11 -9.99
C THR A 45 4.08 10.83 -9.18
N VAL A 46 5.18 10.35 -8.60
CA VAL A 46 5.18 9.16 -7.73
C VAL A 46 5.57 9.52 -6.31
N ILE A 47 4.87 8.91 -5.34
CA ILE A 47 5.24 8.94 -3.93
C ILE A 47 5.52 7.50 -3.50
N ASP A 48 6.74 7.24 -3.07
CA ASP A 48 7.16 5.96 -2.49
C ASP A 48 7.29 6.09 -0.97
N PRO A 49 6.26 5.68 -0.20
CA PRO A 49 6.30 5.67 1.26
C PRO A 49 6.92 4.39 1.84
N GLY A 50 7.48 3.51 0.99
CA GLY A 50 7.95 2.18 1.31
C GLY A 50 6.84 1.12 1.36
N HIS A 51 7.19 -0.14 1.16
CA HIS A 51 6.24 -1.28 1.20
C HIS A 51 5.48 -1.38 2.52
N ASN A 52 6.13 -1.03 3.63
CA ASN A 52 5.59 -1.24 4.98
C ASN A 52 4.32 -0.44 5.29
N ILE A 53 3.88 0.49 4.42
CA ILE A 53 2.56 1.13 4.56
C ILE A 53 1.41 0.13 4.65
N GLU A 54 1.59 -1.09 4.12
CA GLU A 54 0.62 -2.18 4.23
C GLU A 54 0.39 -2.67 5.67
N ALA A 55 1.23 -2.26 6.64
CA ALA A 55 0.99 -2.54 8.06
C ALA A 55 -0.38 -2.01 8.55
N VAL A 56 -0.96 -1.02 7.85
CA VAL A 56 -2.35 -0.57 8.08
C VAL A 56 -3.37 -1.72 7.99
N CYS A 57 -3.08 -2.74 7.18
CA CYS A 57 -3.94 -3.91 7.01
C CYS A 57 -4.07 -4.73 8.30
N ILE A 58 -3.10 -4.71 9.23
CA ILE A 58 -3.17 -5.47 10.48
C ILE A 58 -4.43 -5.06 11.26
N LYS A 59 -4.66 -3.75 11.43
CA LYS A 59 -5.86 -3.23 12.11
C LYS A 59 -7.14 -3.64 11.38
N GLN A 60 -7.17 -3.45 10.06
CA GLN A 60 -8.35 -3.75 9.25
C GLN A 60 -8.68 -5.26 9.23
N PHE A 61 -7.67 -6.13 9.26
CA PHE A 61 -7.88 -7.57 9.34
C PHE A 61 -8.39 -7.99 10.70
N ILE A 62 -7.87 -7.43 11.81
CA ILE A 62 -8.40 -7.73 13.14
C ILE A 62 -9.87 -7.32 13.24
N GLU A 63 -10.24 -6.12 12.78
CA GLU A 63 -11.64 -5.68 12.77
C GLU A 63 -12.54 -6.68 12.03
N LYS A 64 -12.12 -7.13 10.84
CA LYS A 64 -12.86 -8.09 10.03
C LYS A 64 -12.89 -9.51 10.63
N MET A 65 -11.81 -9.93 11.28
CA MET A 65 -11.76 -11.23 11.95
C MET A 65 -12.61 -11.24 13.21
N GLU A 66 -12.73 -10.12 13.94
CA GLU A 66 -13.66 -10.00 15.08
C GLU A 66 -15.12 -10.07 14.62
N GLU A 67 -15.46 -9.48 13.47
CA GLU A 67 -16.78 -9.64 12.84
C GLU A 67 -17.07 -11.13 12.56
N TRP A 68 -16.16 -11.82 11.87
CA TRP A 68 -16.32 -13.24 11.55
C TRP A 68 -16.33 -14.15 12.77
N LYS A 69 -15.48 -13.87 13.76
CA LYS A 69 -15.48 -14.58 15.04
C LYS A 69 -16.85 -14.55 15.71
N LYS A 70 -17.54 -13.41 15.65
CA LYS A 70 -18.89 -13.26 16.20
C LYS A 70 -19.94 -13.99 15.36
N GLU A 71 -19.85 -13.92 14.03
CA GLU A 71 -20.79 -14.55 13.10
C GLU A 71 -20.73 -16.08 13.16
N GLU A 72 -19.53 -16.63 13.33
CA GLU A 72 -19.24 -18.07 13.26
C GLU A 72 -18.97 -18.70 14.63
N GLU A 73 -19.19 -17.94 15.71
CA GLU A 73 -19.03 -18.38 17.11
C GLU A 73 -17.65 -19.00 17.42
N TRP A 74 -16.57 -18.40 16.89
CA TRP A 74 -15.21 -18.92 17.12
C TRP A 74 -14.73 -18.67 18.55
N ASP A 75 -14.26 -19.73 19.21
CA ASP A 75 -13.56 -19.65 20.50
C ASP A 75 -12.05 -19.51 20.29
N VAL A 76 -11.63 -18.36 19.78
CA VAL A 76 -10.22 -18.02 19.55
C VAL A 76 -9.91 -16.59 19.99
N GLU A 77 -8.67 -16.34 20.39
CA GLU A 77 -8.14 -15.00 20.64
C GLU A 77 -7.43 -14.47 19.39
N LEU A 78 -7.68 -13.21 19.04
CA LEU A 78 -7.04 -12.54 17.90
C LEU A 78 -6.01 -11.54 18.41
N LEU A 79 -4.75 -11.74 18.02
CA LEU A 79 -3.61 -10.95 18.53
C LEU A 79 -2.96 -10.16 17.38
N PRO A 80 -3.19 -8.82 17.27
CA PRO A 80 -2.45 -8.00 16.31
C PRO A 80 -0.96 -7.93 16.67
N SER A 81 -0.10 -8.07 15.66
CA SER A 81 1.32 -7.76 15.85
C SER A 81 1.50 -6.27 16.13
N THR A 82 2.23 -5.94 17.20
CA THR A 82 2.66 -4.57 17.53
C THR A 82 4.11 -4.30 17.15
N VAL A 83 4.82 -5.31 16.65
CA VAL A 83 6.23 -5.21 16.30
C VAL A 83 6.37 -4.47 14.98
N ASN A 84 7.15 -3.38 14.98
CA ASN A 84 7.53 -2.70 13.74
C ASN A 84 8.53 -3.57 12.98
N THR A 85 8.12 -4.03 11.79
CA THR A 85 8.91 -4.86 10.90
C THR A 85 9.46 -4.09 9.69
N ASN A 86 9.36 -2.76 9.68
CA ASN A 86 9.97 -1.93 8.64
C ASN A 86 11.51 -2.00 8.75
N PRO A 87 12.21 -2.53 7.73
CA PRO A 87 13.67 -2.62 7.79
C PRO A 87 14.36 -1.27 7.56
N PHE A 88 13.64 -0.27 7.03
CA PHE A 88 14.22 1.02 6.65
C PHE A 88 14.08 2.08 7.74
N GLN A 89 15.16 2.80 8.00
CA GLN A 89 15.19 4.00 8.84
C GLN A 89 15.71 5.18 8.02
N PHE A 90 14.86 6.17 7.81
CA PHE A 90 15.21 7.41 7.11
C PHE A 90 15.85 8.40 8.10
N ARG A 91 16.86 9.16 7.65
CA ARG A 91 17.62 10.13 8.46
C ARG A 91 17.52 11.52 7.87
#